data_AF-K6ZYA9-F1
#
_entry.id   AF-K6ZYA9-F1
#
_cell.length_a   1.000
_cell.length_b   1.000
_cell.length_c   1.000
_cell.angle_alpha   90.00
_cell.angle_beta   90.00
_cell.angle_gamma   90.00
#
_symmetry.space_group_name_H-M   'P 1'
#
loop_
_entity.id
_entity.type
_entity.pdbx_description
1 polymer ?
#
loop_
_entity_poly.entity_id
_entity_poly.type
_entity_poly.pdbx_seq_one_letter_code
_entity_poly.pdbx_strand_id
1 'polypeptide(L)'
;MKITKLTFPPGAKSFTAMAISILALAGCNSTSNENDKTALVPADKFDLTHWKITIPTDNNNDGKVDGISTKKIQTFQHPDYFYLNDQGNMVFATPNKAFTTPNSSNTRSELHQVVADMDAKKDRFADNFALQNNKRAQQYGQIGGNLQATLAVNHVAKRAKYPNKPPAFSVVVGQIHATKDKKIVAEGEGYGYGNEPLKIYYKKWPEHKYGSVFWNYERNLAKENPDRQDISYSVWGTPWDEATDPAEQGIALDESFSYEVNVYHNIMYLTFTSPRHGTKHFAINLANNVDANGQVDKLDHPSGYSGDANFFKAGAYDQCSIKDDPGMWYPACLGTGDWETDKKNGDYAQVTFSRLVTGPAIAPQK
;
A
#
# COMPACT_ATOMS: atom_id res chain seq x y z
N MET A 1 -2.10 87.59 -41.05
CA MET A 1 -3.24 88.28 -40.40
C MET A 1 -4.42 88.26 -41.37
N LYS A 2 -5.36 87.32 -41.22
CA LYS A 2 -6.71 87.44 -41.78
C LYS A 2 -7.64 86.57 -40.94
N ILE A 3 -8.68 87.23 -40.47
CA ILE A 3 -9.60 86.85 -39.39
C ILE A 3 -10.73 86.02 -39.99
N THR A 4 -11.07 84.91 -39.34
CA THR A 4 -12.27 84.11 -39.61
C THR A 4 -13.44 84.70 -38.83
N LYS A 5 -14.58 84.92 -39.48
CA LYS A 5 -15.87 85.14 -38.82
C LYS A 5 -16.90 84.18 -39.41
N LEU A 6 -17.55 83.44 -38.50
CA LEU A 6 -18.71 82.59 -38.74
C LEU A 6 -19.97 83.43 -39.05
N THR A 7 -20.86 82.84 -39.85
CA THR A 7 -22.32 83.04 -39.79
C THR A 7 -23.04 81.76 -40.24
N PHE A 8 -23.96 81.25 -39.40
CA PHE A 8 -25.08 80.34 -39.73
C PHE A 8 -26.26 81.16 -40.35
N PRO A 9 -27.44 80.63 -40.76
CA PRO A 9 -28.08 79.29 -40.63
C PRO A 9 -28.85 78.87 -41.94
N PRO A 10 -30.06 78.25 -41.92
CA PRO A 10 -30.41 76.86 -41.64
C PRO A 10 -31.15 76.17 -42.82
N GLY A 11 -31.43 74.86 -42.71
CA GLY A 11 -32.59 74.28 -43.41
C GLY A 11 -32.44 72.86 -43.92
N ALA A 12 -32.70 71.90 -43.02
CA ALA A 12 -33.41 70.63 -43.22
C ALA A 12 -33.45 69.98 -44.63
N LYS A 13 -33.06 68.71 -44.73
CA LYS A 13 -33.96 67.56 -44.52
C LYS A 13 -33.21 66.23 -44.76
N SER A 14 -33.62 65.28 -43.94
CA SER A 14 -33.15 63.91 -43.80
C SER A 14 -33.20 63.06 -45.08
N PHE A 15 -32.15 62.27 -45.30
CA PHE A 15 -32.24 60.96 -45.96
C PHE A 15 -31.44 59.96 -45.12
N THR A 16 -32.15 59.19 -44.31
CA THR A 16 -31.58 58.09 -43.51
C THR A 16 -31.30 56.92 -44.45
N ALA A 17 -30.03 56.68 -44.76
CA ALA A 17 -29.61 55.48 -45.47
C ALA A 17 -29.51 54.31 -44.46
N MET A 18 -30.32 53.29 -44.70
CA MET A 18 -30.38 52.05 -43.94
C MET A 18 -29.13 51.21 -44.25
N ALA A 19 -28.17 51.18 -43.33
CA ALA A 19 -27.02 50.28 -43.41
C ALA A 19 -27.43 48.90 -42.89
N ILE A 20 -27.62 47.95 -43.80
CA ILE A 20 -27.80 46.53 -43.50
C ILE A 20 -26.43 46.00 -43.02
N SER A 21 -26.26 45.89 -41.70
CA SER A 21 -25.16 45.14 -41.10
C SER A 21 -25.46 43.65 -41.22
N ILE A 22 -24.74 42.97 -42.10
CA ILE A 22 -24.73 41.51 -42.18
C ILE A 22 -23.95 41.02 -40.95
N LEU A 23 -24.69 40.58 -39.91
CA LEU A 23 -24.14 39.78 -38.83
C LEU A 23 -23.69 38.44 -39.41
N ALA A 24 -22.39 38.26 -39.59
CA ALA A 24 -21.81 36.95 -39.81
C ALA A 24 -21.94 36.16 -38.51
N LEU A 25 -22.91 35.25 -38.46
CA LEU A 25 -22.97 34.19 -37.46
C LEU A 25 -21.75 33.30 -37.68
N ALA A 26 -20.70 33.53 -36.89
CA ALA A 26 -19.65 32.53 -36.70
C ALA A 26 -20.30 31.33 -36.00
N GLY A 27 -20.67 30.33 -36.79
CA GLY A 27 -21.09 29.04 -36.28
C GLY A 27 -19.97 28.46 -35.43
N CYS A 28 -20.31 28.07 -34.20
CA CYS A 28 -19.47 27.19 -33.41
C CYS A 28 -19.29 25.88 -34.18
N ASN A 29 -18.15 25.74 -34.89
CA ASN A 29 -17.64 24.43 -35.23
C ASN A 29 -17.12 23.81 -33.94
N SER A 30 -18.01 23.11 -33.24
CA SER A 30 -17.61 22.09 -32.27
C SER A 30 -16.97 20.95 -33.06
N THR A 31 -15.69 21.09 -33.38
CA THR A 31 -14.83 19.94 -33.67
C THR A 31 -14.69 19.17 -32.36
N SER A 32 -15.64 18.26 -32.11
CA SER A 32 -15.46 17.16 -31.18
C SER A 32 -14.31 16.31 -31.72
N ASN A 33 -13.10 16.56 -31.22
CA ASN A 33 -12.00 15.64 -31.40
C ASN A 33 -12.38 14.34 -30.70
N GLU A 34 -12.72 13.33 -31.49
CA GLU A 34 -12.70 11.95 -31.03
C GLU A 34 -11.27 11.59 -30.60
N ASN A 35 -11.18 11.09 -29.36
CA ASN A 35 -10.08 10.37 -28.69
C ASN A 35 -9.55 11.03 -27.40
N ASP A 36 -10.44 11.46 -26.50
CA ASP A 36 -10.11 11.36 -25.08
C ASP A 36 -10.12 9.86 -24.71
N LYS A 37 -8.99 9.17 -24.94
CA LYS A 37 -8.76 7.89 -24.25
C LYS A 37 -8.75 8.22 -22.77
N THR A 38 -9.83 7.85 -22.08
CA THR A 38 -9.87 7.90 -20.61
C THR A 38 -8.61 7.20 -20.09
N ALA A 39 -7.81 7.91 -19.29
CA ALA A 39 -6.58 7.37 -18.74
C ALA A 39 -6.90 6.08 -17.97
N LEU A 40 -6.19 4.99 -18.27
CA LEU A 40 -6.39 3.72 -17.60
C LEU A 40 -6.09 3.87 -16.11
N VAL A 41 -6.91 3.23 -15.27
CA VAL A 41 -6.72 3.12 -13.84
C VAL A 41 -6.18 1.73 -13.47
N PRO A 42 -5.59 1.55 -12.27
CA PRO A 42 -5.08 0.24 -11.84
C PRO A 42 -6.08 -0.92 -11.99
N ALA A 43 -7.37 -0.69 -11.72
CA ALA A 43 -8.41 -1.69 -11.86
C ALA A 43 -8.66 -2.16 -13.32
N ASP A 44 -8.21 -1.42 -14.34
CA ASP A 44 -8.29 -1.85 -15.74
C ASP A 44 -7.25 -2.94 -16.10
N LYS A 45 -6.24 -3.14 -15.24
CA LYS A 45 -5.14 -4.11 -15.45
C LYS A 45 -5.04 -5.16 -14.35
N PHE A 46 -5.54 -4.87 -13.16
CA PHE A 46 -5.49 -5.74 -12.00
C PHE A 46 -6.91 -5.99 -11.49
N ASP A 47 -7.19 -7.22 -11.07
CA ASP A 47 -8.43 -7.52 -10.37
C ASP A 47 -8.39 -6.90 -8.96
N LEU A 48 -9.07 -5.76 -8.82
CA LEU A 48 -9.18 -5.01 -7.57
C LEU A 48 -10.53 -5.20 -6.89
N THR A 49 -11.34 -6.19 -7.31
CA THR A 49 -12.72 -6.37 -6.81
C THR A 49 -12.78 -6.69 -5.31
N HIS A 50 -11.77 -7.41 -4.81
CA HIS A 50 -11.59 -7.79 -3.41
C HIS A 50 -10.62 -6.88 -2.65
N TRP A 51 -10.42 -5.64 -3.09
CA TRP A 51 -9.45 -4.73 -2.48
C TRP A 51 -10.05 -3.37 -2.19
N LYS A 52 -9.78 -2.84 -1.00
CA LYS A 52 -9.85 -1.40 -0.72
C LYS A 52 -8.42 -0.88 -0.56
N ILE A 53 -8.20 0.43 -0.69
CA ILE A 53 -6.86 1.02 -0.54
C ILE A 53 -6.88 2.17 0.48
N THR A 54 -5.79 2.30 1.22
CA THR A 54 -5.44 3.51 1.96
C THR A 54 -4.31 4.22 1.24
N ILE A 55 -4.44 5.53 1.01
CA ILE A 55 -3.42 6.37 0.36
C ILE A 55 -3.04 7.54 1.28
N PRO A 56 -1.83 8.11 1.18
CA PRO A 56 -1.29 9.05 2.16
C PRO A 56 -1.81 10.50 1.96
N THR A 57 -3.13 10.67 1.85
CA THR A 57 -3.80 11.97 1.65
C THR A 57 -4.92 12.18 2.67
N ASP A 58 -5.37 13.43 2.79
CA ASP A 58 -6.58 13.86 3.52
C ASP A 58 -7.34 14.85 2.61
N ASN A 59 -7.87 14.35 1.49
CA ASN A 59 -8.44 15.20 0.44
C ASN A 59 -9.74 15.89 0.89
N ASN A 60 -10.43 15.33 1.87
CA ASN A 60 -11.63 15.92 2.47
C ASN A 60 -11.33 16.81 3.69
N ASN A 61 -10.06 16.96 4.08
CA ASN A 61 -9.59 17.75 5.22
C ASN A 61 -10.30 17.40 6.54
N ASP A 62 -10.57 16.12 6.79
CA ASP A 62 -11.20 15.65 8.03
C ASP A 62 -10.20 15.21 9.10
N GLY A 63 -8.91 15.37 8.82
CA GLY A 63 -7.80 15.00 9.70
C GLY A 63 -7.50 13.50 9.69
N LYS A 64 -8.03 12.74 8.73
CA LYS A 64 -7.81 11.30 8.62
C LYS A 64 -7.25 10.95 7.24
N VAL A 65 -6.50 9.85 7.24
CA VAL A 65 -5.99 9.28 6.00
C VAL A 65 -7.14 8.75 5.12
N ASP A 66 -7.07 9.04 3.83
CA ASP A 66 -8.08 8.64 2.86
C ASP A 66 -8.13 7.12 2.68
N GLY A 67 -9.35 6.58 2.76
CA GLY A 67 -9.67 5.19 2.43
C GLY A 67 -10.62 5.11 1.23
N ILE A 68 -10.21 4.40 0.19
CA ILE A 68 -10.99 4.19 -1.02
C ILE A 68 -11.58 2.78 -0.98
N SER A 69 -12.92 2.68 -1.01
CA SER A 69 -13.63 1.40 -0.88
C SER A 69 -13.43 0.49 -2.10
N THR A 70 -13.78 -0.80 -1.93
CA THR A 70 -13.84 -1.81 -3.00
C THR A 70 -14.60 -1.36 -4.25
N LYS A 71 -15.69 -0.60 -4.08
CA LYS A 71 -16.44 -0.02 -5.20
C LYS A 71 -15.73 1.17 -5.85
N LYS A 72 -15.17 2.08 -5.05
CA LYS A 72 -14.54 3.29 -5.56
C LYS A 72 -13.20 3.00 -6.22
N ILE A 73 -12.46 1.98 -5.77
CA ILE A 73 -11.13 1.68 -6.32
C ILE A 73 -11.20 1.26 -7.80
N GLN A 74 -12.35 0.75 -8.26
CA GLN A 74 -12.55 0.30 -9.64
C GLN A 74 -12.38 1.40 -10.69
N THR A 75 -12.49 2.67 -10.28
CA THR A 75 -12.32 3.83 -11.16
C THR A 75 -11.33 4.83 -10.59
N PHE A 76 -10.52 4.42 -9.61
CA PHE A 76 -9.66 5.31 -8.84
C PHE A 76 -8.21 5.21 -9.28
N GLN A 77 -7.56 6.36 -9.37
CA GLN A 77 -6.11 6.49 -9.35
C GLN A 77 -5.72 7.79 -8.66
N HIS A 78 -4.49 7.84 -8.18
CA HIS A 78 -3.82 9.05 -7.72
C HIS A 78 -2.48 9.17 -8.45
N PRO A 79 -2.19 10.30 -9.13
CA PRO A 79 -1.01 10.42 -10.00
C PRO A 79 0.32 10.20 -9.26
N ASP A 80 0.34 10.50 -7.96
CA ASP A 80 1.55 10.32 -7.15
C ASP A 80 1.65 9.01 -6.39
N TYR A 81 0.52 8.46 -5.93
CA TYR A 81 0.53 7.47 -4.86
C TYR A 81 -0.06 6.12 -5.28
N PHE A 82 -0.90 6.08 -6.32
CA PHE A 82 -1.54 4.86 -6.78
C PHE A 82 -1.99 4.98 -8.24
N TYR A 83 -1.19 4.48 -9.18
CA TYR A 83 -1.42 4.68 -10.61
C TYR A 83 -0.82 3.54 -11.45
N LEU A 84 -1.13 3.52 -12.74
CA LEU A 84 -0.44 2.67 -13.72
C LEU A 84 0.73 3.44 -14.35
N ASN A 85 1.92 2.84 -14.38
CA ASN A 85 3.02 3.39 -15.15
C ASN A 85 2.86 3.11 -16.67
N ASP A 86 3.81 3.59 -17.48
CA ASP A 86 3.77 3.45 -18.94
C ASP A 86 3.75 1.99 -19.43
N GLN A 87 4.23 1.05 -18.62
CA GLN A 87 4.19 -0.40 -18.90
C GLN A 87 2.88 -1.07 -18.45
N GLY A 88 1.96 -0.32 -17.84
CA GLY A 88 0.72 -0.85 -17.27
C GLY A 88 0.92 -1.59 -15.95
N ASN A 89 2.03 -1.35 -15.25
CA ASN A 89 2.28 -1.90 -13.92
C ASN A 89 1.71 -0.96 -12.85
N MET A 90 1.20 -1.51 -11.75
CA MET A 90 0.58 -0.78 -10.66
C MET A 90 1.62 -0.26 -9.68
N VAL A 91 1.72 1.06 -9.56
CA VAL A 91 2.68 1.74 -8.69
C VAL A 91 2.02 2.17 -7.38
N PHE A 92 2.69 1.89 -6.27
CA PHE A 92 2.37 2.39 -4.94
C PHE A 92 3.51 3.29 -4.48
N ALA A 93 3.20 4.51 -4.05
CA ALA A 93 4.20 5.39 -3.45
C ALA A 93 3.64 6.08 -2.21
N THR A 94 4.51 6.38 -1.25
CA THR A 94 4.14 7.09 -0.03
C THR A 94 5.34 7.88 0.52
N PRO A 95 5.17 9.15 0.91
CA PRO A 95 6.21 9.90 1.60
C PRO A 95 6.38 9.40 3.03
N ASN A 96 7.54 9.63 3.65
CA ASN A 96 7.77 9.28 5.06
C ASN A 96 6.82 10.03 6.01
N LYS A 97 6.38 11.24 5.62
CA LYS A 97 5.47 12.10 6.39
C LYS A 97 4.19 12.36 5.61
N ALA A 98 3.08 11.87 6.14
CA ALA A 98 1.73 12.16 5.67
C ALA A 98 0.71 11.75 6.75
N PHE A 99 -0.58 11.84 6.43
CA PHE A 99 -1.63 11.28 7.26
C PHE A 99 -1.47 9.76 7.39
N THR A 100 -1.74 9.26 8.60
CA THR A 100 -1.59 7.84 8.95
C THR A 100 -2.88 7.30 9.58
N THR A 101 -3.01 5.97 9.63
CA THR A 101 -4.14 5.33 10.31
C THR A 101 -3.99 5.41 11.83
N PRO A 102 -5.07 5.44 12.63
CA PRO A 102 -5.01 5.70 14.08
C PRO A 102 -4.09 4.81 14.94
N ASN A 103 -3.71 3.62 14.46
CA ASN A 103 -2.89 2.67 15.21
C ASN A 103 -1.45 2.55 14.66
N SER A 104 -1.04 3.42 13.73
CA SER A 104 0.28 3.36 13.10
C SER A 104 0.87 4.76 12.96
N SER A 105 2.17 4.90 13.17
CA SER A 105 2.94 6.11 12.86
C SER A 105 3.46 6.16 11.43
N ASN A 106 3.17 5.12 10.65
CA ASN A 106 3.79 4.86 9.36
C ASN A 106 2.79 5.09 8.23
N THR A 107 3.26 5.76 7.17
CA THR A 107 2.47 6.11 6.00
C THR A 107 2.35 4.90 5.07
N ARG A 108 1.34 4.93 4.18
CA ARG A 108 1.12 3.83 3.24
C ARG A 108 0.35 4.29 2.01
N SER A 109 0.70 3.66 0.90
CA SER A 109 -0.21 3.43 -0.23
C SER A 109 -0.36 1.92 -0.36
N GLU A 110 -1.45 1.37 0.18
CA GLU A 110 -1.52 -0.06 0.44
C GLU A 110 -2.94 -0.61 0.38
N LEU A 111 -3.08 -1.72 -0.35
CA LEU A 111 -4.31 -2.47 -0.48
C LEU A 111 -4.59 -3.28 0.78
N HIS A 112 -5.87 -3.46 1.07
CA HIS A 112 -6.42 -4.28 2.14
C HIS A 112 -7.49 -5.18 1.54
N GLN A 113 -7.31 -6.49 1.69
CA GLN A 113 -8.23 -7.48 1.13
C GLN A 113 -9.59 -7.44 1.83
N VAL A 114 -10.66 -7.48 1.05
CA VAL A 114 -12.03 -7.71 1.51
C VAL A 114 -12.52 -8.97 0.81
N VAL A 115 -12.67 -10.08 1.55
CA VAL A 115 -13.05 -11.38 0.98
C VAL A 115 -14.46 -11.33 0.40
N ALA A 116 -15.40 -10.65 1.07
CA ALA A 116 -16.75 -10.47 0.57
C ALA A 116 -16.80 -9.65 -0.73
N ASP A 117 -17.87 -9.87 -1.51
CA ASP A 117 -18.15 -9.10 -2.72
C ASP A 117 -18.27 -7.60 -2.45
N MET A 118 -17.92 -6.76 -3.42
CA MET A 118 -17.87 -5.30 -3.25
C MET A 118 -19.21 -4.64 -2.91
N ASP A 119 -20.33 -5.28 -3.24
CA ASP A 119 -21.69 -4.82 -2.92
C ASP A 119 -22.26 -5.47 -1.64
N ALA A 120 -21.51 -6.39 -1.00
CA ALA A 120 -21.91 -6.98 0.26
C ALA A 120 -21.92 -5.94 1.40
N LYS A 121 -22.77 -6.18 2.39
CA LYS A 121 -22.72 -5.39 3.63
C LYS A 121 -21.44 -5.76 4.37
N LYS A 122 -20.73 -4.74 4.86
CA LYS A 122 -19.55 -4.93 5.72
C LYS A 122 -19.88 -5.85 6.87
N ASP A 123 -19.13 -6.94 6.97
CA ASP A 123 -19.30 -7.94 8.01
C ASP A 123 -17.94 -8.49 8.42
N ARG A 124 -17.70 -8.56 9.73
CA ARG A 124 -16.37 -8.94 10.25
C ARG A 124 -15.98 -10.37 9.89
N PHE A 125 -16.94 -11.23 9.62
CA PHE A 125 -16.67 -12.61 9.23
C PHE A 125 -16.53 -12.70 7.72
N ALA A 126 -17.50 -12.20 6.96
CA ALA A 126 -17.49 -12.29 5.50
C ALA A 126 -16.31 -11.54 4.86
N ASP A 127 -15.86 -10.44 5.45
CA ASP A 127 -14.78 -9.61 4.89
C ASP A 127 -13.38 -10.23 5.07
N ASN A 128 -13.23 -11.28 5.88
CA ASN A 128 -11.94 -11.84 6.31
C ASN A 128 -11.86 -13.35 6.09
N PHE A 129 -10.64 -13.88 6.11
CA PHE A 129 -10.40 -15.32 6.21
C PHE A 129 -10.01 -15.73 7.62
N ALA A 130 -10.12 -17.02 7.94
CA ALA A 130 -9.61 -17.59 9.19
C ALA A 130 -8.81 -18.86 8.95
N LEU A 131 -8.01 -19.25 9.94
CA LEU A 131 -7.35 -20.57 9.93
C LEU A 131 -8.40 -21.67 10.10
N GLN A 132 -8.12 -22.87 9.59
CA GLN A 132 -9.02 -24.02 9.74
C GLN A 132 -9.29 -24.35 11.21
N ASN A 133 -8.31 -24.16 12.09
CA ASN A 133 -8.43 -24.42 13.53
C ASN A 133 -9.23 -23.34 14.29
N ASN A 134 -9.69 -22.28 13.62
CA ASN A 134 -10.53 -21.28 14.26
C ASN A 134 -11.89 -21.88 14.63
N LYS A 135 -12.33 -21.72 15.87
CA LYS A 135 -13.64 -22.22 16.36
C LYS A 135 -14.83 -21.65 15.56
N ARG A 136 -14.61 -20.57 14.82
CA ARG A 136 -15.57 -19.89 13.93
C ARG A 136 -15.18 -19.97 12.46
N ALA A 137 -14.26 -20.85 12.06
CA ALA A 137 -13.73 -20.92 10.69
C ALA A 137 -14.84 -20.93 9.62
N GLN A 138 -15.93 -21.66 9.85
CA GLN A 138 -17.07 -21.78 8.93
C GLN A 138 -17.95 -20.52 8.84
N GLN A 139 -17.76 -19.52 9.71
CA GLN A 139 -18.48 -18.25 9.64
C GLN A 139 -17.78 -17.25 8.73
N TYR A 140 -16.46 -17.36 8.57
CA TYR A 140 -15.65 -16.45 7.77
C TYR A 140 -15.88 -16.64 6.28
N GLY A 141 -15.63 -15.59 5.49
CA GLY A 141 -15.78 -15.64 4.04
C GLY A 141 -14.87 -16.66 3.37
N GLN A 142 -13.77 -17.04 4.03
CA GLN A 142 -12.82 -18.01 3.53
C GLN A 142 -12.06 -18.73 4.67
N ILE A 143 -11.69 -19.99 4.43
CA ILE A 143 -10.73 -20.72 5.28
C ILE A 143 -9.38 -20.72 4.57
N GLY A 144 -8.38 -20.12 5.20
CA GLY A 144 -7.08 -19.86 4.60
C GLY A 144 -7.16 -18.82 3.47
N GLY A 145 -6.11 -18.72 2.65
CA GLY A 145 -6.11 -17.85 1.48
C GLY A 145 -4.78 -17.84 0.75
N ASN A 146 -4.79 -17.29 -0.46
CA ASN A 146 -3.63 -17.19 -1.32
C ASN A 146 -3.44 -15.74 -1.80
N LEU A 147 -2.22 -15.21 -1.67
CA LEU A 147 -1.80 -13.93 -2.21
C LEU A 147 -0.53 -14.14 -3.02
N GLN A 148 -0.52 -13.70 -4.27
CA GLN A 148 0.66 -13.78 -5.15
C GLN A 148 0.98 -12.40 -5.71
N ALA A 149 2.25 -12.05 -5.72
CA ALA A 149 2.73 -10.81 -6.32
C ALA A 149 4.03 -11.02 -7.10
N THR A 150 4.19 -10.23 -8.16
CA THR A 150 5.47 -9.97 -8.81
C THR A 150 5.68 -8.47 -8.79
N LEU A 151 6.79 -8.03 -8.23
CA LEU A 151 7.04 -6.61 -7.98
C LEU A 151 8.52 -6.27 -8.10
N ALA A 152 8.81 -4.98 -8.11
CA ALA A 152 10.13 -4.41 -7.87
C ALA A 152 10.00 -3.25 -6.89
N VAL A 153 10.91 -3.14 -5.93
CA VAL A 153 11.00 -1.96 -5.06
C VAL A 153 11.82 -0.92 -5.79
N ASN A 154 11.22 0.24 -6.08
CA ASN A 154 11.87 1.30 -6.84
C ASN A 154 12.62 2.27 -5.92
N HIS A 155 12.10 2.49 -4.71
CA HIS A 155 12.69 3.42 -3.76
C HIS A 155 12.36 3.04 -2.31
N VAL A 156 13.29 3.32 -1.41
CA VAL A 156 13.10 3.37 0.05
C VAL A 156 13.70 4.66 0.58
N ALA A 157 13.23 5.11 1.75
CA ALA A 157 13.76 6.28 2.40
C ALA A 157 15.30 6.24 2.51
N LYS A 158 15.95 7.40 2.35
CA LYS A 158 17.43 7.51 2.37
C LYS A 158 17.98 8.21 3.61
N ARG A 159 17.13 8.81 4.44
CA ARG A 159 17.55 9.69 5.54
C ARG A 159 16.81 9.37 6.82
N ALA A 160 17.56 9.06 7.87
CA ALA A 160 17.04 8.79 9.20
C ALA A 160 17.94 9.40 10.28
N LYS A 161 17.33 9.97 11.31
CA LYS A 161 18.07 10.45 12.50
C LYS A 161 18.67 9.28 13.29
N TYR A 162 17.97 8.15 13.33
CA TYR A 162 18.45 6.91 13.97
C TYR A 162 18.54 5.76 12.95
N PRO A 163 19.58 5.76 12.09
CA PRO A 163 19.69 4.79 11.00
C PRO A 163 19.85 3.34 11.47
N ASN A 164 20.34 3.13 12.69
CA ASN A 164 20.54 1.79 13.26
C ASN A 164 19.25 1.18 13.83
N LYS A 165 18.12 1.91 13.86
CA LYS A 165 16.85 1.30 14.27
C LYS A 165 16.34 0.38 13.15
N PRO A 166 15.91 -0.85 13.45
CA PRO A 166 15.60 -1.85 12.43
C PRO A 166 14.67 -1.38 11.29
N PRO A 167 13.59 -0.60 11.55
CA PRO A 167 12.67 -0.14 10.49
C PRO A 167 13.26 0.87 9.48
N ALA A 168 14.39 1.52 9.80
CA ALA A 168 14.98 2.51 8.91
C ALA A 168 15.26 1.91 7.52
N PHE A 169 14.99 2.71 6.48
CA PHE A 169 15.29 2.37 5.08
C PHE A 169 14.58 1.11 4.57
N SER A 170 13.41 0.79 5.13
CA SER A 170 12.65 -0.40 4.74
C SER A 170 11.20 -0.10 4.38
N VAL A 171 10.63 -0.97 3.56
CA VAL A 171 9.24 -0.95 3.13
C VAL A 171 8.67 -2.35 3.25
N VAL A 172 7.45 -2.46 3.76
CA VAL A 172 6.68 -3.70 3.73
C VAL A 172 5.88 -3.76 2.43
N VAL A 173 6.00 -4.87 1.71
CA VAL A 173 5.43 -5.09 0.37
C VAL A 173 4.29 -6.10 0.32
N GLY A 174 4.07 -6.84 1.41
CA GLY A 174 3.00 -7.82 1.54
C GLY A 174 2.80 -8.21 3.00
N GLN A 175 1.57 -8.45 3.42
CA GLN A 175 1.23 -8.79 4.80
C GLN A 175 0.08 -9.78 4.90
N ILE A 176 0.06 -10.50 6.02
CA ILE A 176 -1.16 -10.96 6.67
C ILE A 176 -1.30 -10.11 7.93
N HIS A 177 -2.48 -9.54 8.14
CA HIS A 177 -2.78 -8.78 9.34
C HIS A 177 -4.02 -9.38 10.01
N ALA A 178 -3.94 -9.67 11.30
CA ALA A 178 -5.09 -10.11 12.08
C ALA A 178 -6.02 -8.92 12.35
N THR A 179 -7.33 -9.14 12.42
CA THR A 179 -8.26 -8.04 12.73
C THR A 179 -8.14 -7.63 14.20
N LYS A 180 -8.12 -6.33 14.44
CA LYS A 180 -8.28 -5.78 15.79
C LYS A 180 -9.75 -5.80 16.16
N ASP A 181 -10.14 -6.64 17.12
CA ASP A 181 -11.54 -6.78 17.53
C ASP A 181 -11.66 -6.87 19.05
N LYS A 182 -12.18 -5.79 19.65
CA LYS A 182 -12.39 -5.67 21.10
C LYS A 182 -13.34 -6.74 21.65
N LYS A 183 -14.28 -7.25 20.85
CA LYS A 183 -15.18 -8.33 21.27
C LYS A 183 -14.42 -9.64 21.39
N ILE A 184 -13.49 -9.91 20.47
CA ILE A 184 -12.63 -11.10 20.53
C ILE A 184 -11.66 -11.00 21.71
N VAL A 185 -11.07 -9.82 21.94
CA VAL A 185 -10.23 -9.57 23.11
C VAL A 185 -11.01 -9.82 24.41
N ALA A 186 -12.28 -9.39 24.48
CA ALA A 186 -13.12 -9.57 25.66
C ALA A 186 -13.51 -11.03 25.94
N GLU A 187 -13.33 -11.95 24.98
CA GLU A 187 -13.50 -13.40 25.23
C GLU A 187 -12.38 -13.96 26.12
N GLY A 188 -11.25 -13.26 26.27
CA GLY A 188 -10.17 -13.62 27.19
C GLY A 188 -9.27 -14.75 26.71
N GLU A 189 -9.37 -15.14 25.43
CA GLU A 189 -8.59 -16.24 24.84
C GLU A 189 -7.25 -15.79 24.22
N GLY A 190 -6.87 -14.51 24.33
CA GLY A 190 -5.59 -14.01 23.81
C GLY A 190 -5.58 -13.63 22.33
N TYR A 191 -6.74 -13.34 21.73
CA TYR A 191 -6.88 -12.99 20.31
C TYR A 191 -7.50 -11.61 20.10
N GLY A 192 -7.49 -11.13 18.85
CA GLY A 192 -8.13 -9.87 18.45
C GLY A 192 -7.29 -8.62 18.71
N TYR A 193 -6.00 -8.79 19.01
CA TYR A 193 -5.06 -7.67 19.23
C TYR A 193 -4.73 -6.93 17.94
N GLY A 194 -4.86 -7.62 16.80
CA GLY A 194 -4.56 -7.09 15.48
C GLY A 194 -3.07 -7.08 15.17
N ASN A 195 -2.36 -8.14 15.55
CA ASN A 195 -0.95 -8.36 15.25
C ASN A 195 -0.78 -8.91 13.82
N GLU A 196 0.46 -8.95 13.32
CA GLU A 196 0.71 -9.41 11.95
C GLU A 196 1.40 -10.79 11.89
N PRO A 197 0.66 -11.86 11.49
CA PRO A 197 1.27 -13.17 11.20
C PRO A 197 2.36 -13.12 10.13
N LEU A 198 2.34 -12.11 9.26
CA LEU A 198 3.33 -11.95 8.20
C LEU A 198 3.50 -10.47 7.85
N LYS A 199 4.76 -10.05 7.78
CA LYS A 199 5.18 -8.82 7.09
C LYS A 199 6.38 -9.13 6.20
N ILE A 200 6.24 -8.97 4.88
CA ILE A 200 7.33 -9.14 3.91
C ILE A 200 8.00 -7.79 3.71
N TYR A 201 9.28 -7.71 4.04
CA TYR A 201 10.07 -6.49 3.97
C TYR A 201 11.06 -6.52 2.81
N TYR A 202 11.33 -5.32 2.29
CA TYR A 202 12.57 -4.98 1.62
C TYR A 202 13.27 -3.88 2.40
N LYS A 203 14.56 -4.04 2.69
CA LYS A 203 15.40 -3.01 3.34
C LYS A 203 16.65 -2.77 2.53
N LYS A 204 17.00 -1.50 2.30
CA LYS A 204 18.25 -1.16 1.62
C LYS A 204 18.89 0.07 2.26
N TRP A 205 20.10 -0.10 2.78
CA TRP A 205 20.89 1.02 3.29
C TRP A 205 21.26 2.00 2.16
N PRO A 206 21.35 3.31 2.45
CA PRO A 206 21.60 4.33 1.44
C PRO A 206 22.83 4.05 0.54
N GLU A 207 23.92 3.59 1.15
CA GLU A 207 25.22 3.33 0.54
C GLU A 207 25.34 1.97 -0.14
N HIS A 208 24.47 1.01 0.19
CA HIS A 208 24.52 -0.32 -0.43
C HIS A 208 24.05 -0.27 -1.89
N LYS A 209 24.51 -1.21 -2.71
CA LYS A 209 23.95 -1.39 -4.06
C LYS A 209 22.68 -2.26 -4.04
N TYR A 210 22.66 -3.25 -3.16
CA TYR A 210 21.57 -4.23 -3.03
C TYR A 210 20.91 -4.11 -1.66
N GLY A 211 19.60 -4.37 -1.60
CA GLY A 211 18.84 -4.52 -0.38
C GLY A 211 18.60 -5.99 -0.01
N SER A 212 18.09 -6.20 1.19
CA SER A 212 17.67 -7.51 1.70
C SER A 212 16.15 -7.67 1.58
N VAL A 213 15.72 -8.88 1.27
CA VAL A 213 14.32 -9.33 1.39
C VAL A 213 14.25 -10.31 2.54
N PHE A 214 13.32 -10.10 3.45
CA PHE A 214 13.07 -10.95 4.61
C PHE A 214 11.59 -10.84 4.99
N TRP A 215 11.13 -11.71 5.88
CA TRP A 215 9.78 -11.62 6.41
C TRP A 215 9.79 -11.75 7.93
N ASN A 216 8.87 -11.05 8.57
CA ASN A 216 8.68 -11.10 10.01
C ASN A 216 7.37 -11.81 10.35
N TYR A 217 7.42 -12.61 11.41
CA TYR A 217 6.27 -13.09 12.17
C TYR A 217 6.19 -12.31 13.46
N GLU A 218 5.08 -11.59 13.71
CA GLU A 218 4.86 -10.96 15.02
C GLU A 218 4.23 -11.99 15.98
N ARG A 219 4.76 -12.11 17.19
CA ARG A 219 4.11 -12.93 18.24
C ARG A 219 2.70 -12.41 18.55
N ASN A 220 1.74 -13.30 18.71
CA ASN A 220 0.33 -12.94 18.92
C ASN A 220 0.02 -12.59 20.39
N LEU A 221 0.55 -11.46 20.85
CA LEU A 221 0.46 -11.01 22.23
C LEU A 221 -0.16 -9.61 22.31
N ALA A 222 -0.69 -9.26 23.48
CA ALA A 222 -1.24 -7.92 23.73
C ALA A 222 -0.17 -6.83 23.49
N LYS A 223 -0.62 -5.65 23.06
CA LYS A 223 0.26 -4.52 22.68
C LYS A 223 1.30 -4.15 23.74
N GLU A 224 0.93 -4.17 25.02
CA GLU A 224 1.80 -3.77 26.13
C GLU A 224 2.73 -4.91 26.61
N ASN A 225 2.61 -6.12 26.04
CA ASN A 225 3.47 -7.23 26.38
C ASN A 225 4.86 -7.02 25.72
N PRO A 226 5.95 -6.95 26.50
CA PRO A 226 7.31 -6.74 25.95
C PRO A 226 7.80 -7.90 25.07
N ASP A 227 7.20 -9.09 25.20
CA ASP A 227 7.51 -10.23 24.36
C ASP A 227 6.83 -10.17 22.99
N ARG A 228 5.90 -9.21 22.76
CA ARG A 228 5.32 -8.92 21.44
C ARG A 228 6.40 -8.35 20.53
N GLN A 229 7.05 -9.23 19.80
CA GLN A 229 8.19 -8.90 18.95
C GLN A 229 8.04 -9.54 17.58
N ASP A 230 8.67 -8.90 16.60
CA ASP A 230 8.86 -9.41 15.27
C ASP A 230 10.06 -10.37 15.25
N ILE A 231 9.83 -11.59 14.76
CA ILE A 231 10.86 -12.59 14.50
C ILE A 231 11.16 -12.60 13.01
N SER A 232 12.40 -12.27 12.63
CA SER A 232 12.81 -12.12 11.23
C SER A 232 13.41 -13.39 10.63
N TYR A 233 13.03 -13.69 9.39
CA TYR A 233 13.56 -14.78 8.59
C TYR A 233 14.05 -14.26 7.24
N SER A 234 15.34 -14.45 6.94
CA SER A 234 15.96 -13.94 5.73
C SER A 234 15.55 -14.73 4.49
N VAL A 235 15.12 -14.02 3.43
CA VAL A 235 14.95 -14.58 2.09
C VAL A 235 16.25 -14.37 1.31
N TRP A 236 16.62 -13.13 0.99
CA TRP A 236 17.89 -12.80 0.30
C TRP A 236 18.56 -11.65 1.04
N GLY A 237 19.86 -11.76 1.29
CA GLY A 237 20.59 -10.86 2.19
C GLY A 237 20.36 -11.17 3.68
N THR A 238 20.36 -10.13 4.50
CA THR A 238 20.34 -10.16 5.97
C THR A 238 19.01 -9.67 6.56
N PRO A 239 18.67 -10.03 7.82
CA PRO A 239 17.50 -9.48 8.50
C PRO A 239 17.68 -7.98 8.84
N TRP A 240 16.61 -7.32 9.28
CA TRP A 240 16.56 -5.86 9.46
C TRP A 240 17.47 -5.24 10.53
N ASP A 241 17.95 -6.04 11.48
CA ASP A 241 18.82 -5.64 12.59
C ASP A 241 20.31 -5.70 12.22
N GLU A 242 20.62 -6.20 11.01
CA GLU A 242 21.97 -6.31 10.49
C GLU A 242 22.28 -5.21 9.47
N ALA A 243 23.39 -4.51 9.69
CA ALA A 243 23.88 -3.45 8.79
C ALA A 243 24.81 -3.97 7.68
N THR A 244 25.11 -5.27 7.66
CA THR A 244 26.05 -5.85 6.68
C THR A 244 25.51 -5.71 5.25
N ASP A 245 26.34 -5.23 4.31
CA ASP A 245 26.01 -5.16 2.89
C ASP A 245 25.75 -6.57 2.34
N PRO A 246 24.54 -6.89 1.86
CA PRO A 246 24.25 -8.20 1.29
C PRO A 246 24.97 -8.43 -0.05
N ALA A 247 25.56 -7.38 -0.65
CA ALA A 247 26.19 -7.43 -1.96
C ALA A 247 25.28 -8.15 -2.98
N GLU A 248 25.86 -8.94 -3.89
CA GLU A 248 25.07 -9.63 -4.91
C GLU A 248 24.11 -10.68 -4.36
N GLN A 249 24.18 -11.05 -3.07
CA GLN A 249 23.23 -11.94 -2.39
C GLN A 249 21.89 -11.25 -2.07
N GLY A 250 21.80 -9.92 -2.25
CA GLY A 250 20.57 -9.14 -2.10
C GLY A 250 19.80 -8.94 -3.41
N ILE A 251 18.81 -8.05 -3.37
CA ILE A 251 17.99 -7.61 -4.50
C ILE A 251 18.22 -6.12 -4.71
N ALA A 252 18.54 -5.68 -5.93
CA ALA A 252 18.71 -4.25 -6.22
C ALA A 252 17.35 -3.52 -6.24
N LEU A 253 17.37 -2.18 -6.15
CA LEU A 253 16.20 -1.41 -6.56
C LEU A 253 15.90 -1.67 -8.03
N ASP A 254 14.61 -1.64 -8.40
CA ASP A 254 14.09 -1.97 -9.73
C ASP A 254 14.35 -3.43 -10.19
N GLU A 255 14.99 -4.27 -9.38
CA GLU A 255 15.13 -5.71 -9.64
C GLU A 255 13.84 -6.42 -9.23
N SER A 256 13.26 -7.19 -10.15
CA SER A 256 12.00 -7.89 -9.91
C SER A 256 12.19 -9.18 -9.11
N PHE A 257 11.29 -9.40 -8.16
CA PHE A 257 11.09 -10.68 -7.49
C PHE A 257 9.59 -10.96 -7.31
N SER A 258 9.27 -12.21 -7.00
CA SER A 258 7.90 -12.65 -6.71
C SER A 258 7.80 -13.26 -5.32
N TYR A 259 6.61 -13.13 -4.72
CA TYR A 259 6.23 -13.89 -3.54
C TYR A 259 4.85 -14.53 -3.73
N GLU A 260 4.65 -15.68 -3.12
CA GLU A 260 3.36 -16.30 -2.86
C GLU A 260 3.23 -16.55 -1.36
N VAL A 261 2.10 -16.11 -0.81
CA VAL A 261 1.66 -16.37 0.56
C VAL A 261 0.44 -17.26 0.47
N ASN A 262 0.59 -18.53 0.82
CA ASN A 262 -0.47 -19.52 0.75
C ASN A 262 -0.76 -20.07 2.14
N VAL A 263 -1.84 -19.62 2.76
CA VAL A 263 -2.34 -20.16 4.03
C VAL A 263 -3.27 -21.31 3.71
N TYR A 264 -2.75 -22.54 3.72
CA TYR A 264 -3.54 -23.75 3.49
C TYR A 264 -3.78 -24.47 4.82
N HIS A 265 -5.07 -24.62 5.17
CA HIS A 265 -5.51 -25.06 6.49
C HIS A 265 -5.02 -24.15 7.63
N ASN A 266 -3.94 -24.54 8.31
CA ASN A 266 -3.34 -23.83 9.44
C ASN A 266 -1.91 -23.36 9.15
N ILE A 267 -1.34 -23.78 8.02
CA ILE A 267 0.06 -23.55 7.70
C ILE A 267 0.14 -22.45 6.65
N MET A 268 0.95 -21.44 6.95
CA MET A 268 1.38 -20.45 5.98
C MET A 268 2.61 -20.98 5.26
N TYR A 269 2.45 -21.23 3.97
CA TYR A 269 3.53 -21.54 3.05
C TYR A 269 3.94 -20.25 2.33
N LEU A 270 5.22 -19.94 2.35
CA LEU A 270 5.78 -18.81 1.63
C LEU A 270 6.71 -19.33 0.53
N THR A 271 6.54 -18.80 -0.68
CA THR A 271 7.43 -19.06 -1.80
C THR A 271 7.94 -17.73 -2.34
N PHE A 272 9.25 -17.55 -2.37
CA PHE A 272 9.90 -16.38 -2.95
C PHE A 272 10.70 -16.80 -4.17
N THR A 273 10.56 -16.10 -5.29
CA THR A 273 11.28 -16.41 -6.53
C THR A 273 11.93 -15.16 -7.11
N SER A 274 13.21 -15.24 -7.46
CA SER A 274 13.95 -14.22 -8.21
C SER A 274 14.65 -14.88 -9.39
N PRO A 275 14.71 -14.23 -10.57
CA PRO A 275 15.49 -14.74 -11.70
C PRO A 275 16.97 -15.01 -11.37
N ARG A 276 17.54 -14.24 -10.43
CA ARG A 276 18.95 -14.30 -10.07
C ARG A 276 19.26 -15.31 -8.98
N HIS A 277 18.31 -15.51 -8.07
CA HIS A 277 18.51 -16.31 -6.85
C HIS A 277 17.71 -17.62 -6.79
N GLY A 278 16.91 -17.90 -7.82
CA GLY A 278 16.00 -19.04 -7.82
C GLY A 278 14.88 -18.89 -6.80
N THR A 279 14.44 -20.01 -6.23
CA THR A 279 13.29 -20.08 -5.35
C THR A 279 13.68 -20.45 -3.92
N LYS A 280 13.06 -19.80 -2.93
CA LYS A 280 13.13 -20.13 -1.51
C LYS A 280 11.74 -20.42 -0.95
N HIS A 281 11.65 -21.42 -0.08
CA HIS A 281 10.41 -21.84 0.56
C HIS A 281 10.51 -21.73 2.07
N PHE A 282 9.40 -21.37 2.70
CA PHE A 282 9.21 -21.39 4.14
C PHE A 282 7.85 -21.97 4.48
N ALA A 283 7.73 -22.56 5.66
CA ALA A 283 6.45 -22.99 6.21
C ALA A 283 6.41 -22.69 7.70
N ILE A 284 5.30 -22.14 8.18
CA ILE A 284 5.05 -21.90 9.61
C ILE A 284 3.59 -22.22 9.92
N ASN A 285 3.35 -22.96 11.01
CA ASN A 285 2.00 -23.26 11.44
C ASN A 285 1.46 -22.09 12.28
N LEU A 286 0.45 -21.40 11.76
CA LEU A 286 -0.15 -20.24 12.41
C LEU A 286 -1.13 -20.63 13.54
N ALA A 287 -1.36 -21.93 13.78
CA ALA A 287 -2.24 -22.43 14.83
C ALA A 287 -1.50 -23.06 16.02
N ASN A 288 -0.18 -22.86 16.13
CA ASN A 288 0.62 -23.22 17.29
C ASN A 288 1.76 -22.19 17.47
N ASN A 289 2.65 -22.44 18.44
CA ASN A 289 3.84 -21.61 18.69
C ASN A 289 5.15 -22.27 18.21
N VAL A 290 5.10 -23.04 17.12
CA VAL A 290 6.31 -23.59 16.50
C VAL A 290 6.76 -22.66 15.38
N ASP A 291 7.98 -22.15 15.53
CA ASP A 291 8.61 -21.21 14.60
C ASP A 291 8.92 -21.87 13.24
N ALA A 292 9.35 -21.08 12.24
CA ALA A 292 9.61 -21.62 10.90
C ALA A 292 10.85 -22.54 10.82
N ASN A 293 11.65 -22.61 11.90
CA ASN A 293 12.78 -23.52 12.05
C ASN A 293 12.42 -24.79 12.83
N GLY A 294 11.14 -24.97 13.20
CA GLY A 294 10.66 -26.13 13.94
C GLY A 294 10.92 -26.06 15.45
N GLN A 295 11.26 -24.89 15.99
CA GLN A 295 11.50 -24.68 17.42
C GLN A 295 10.26 -24.12 18.11
N VAL A 296 10.01 -24.55 19.34
CA VAL A 296 8.91 -24.01 20.15
C VAL A 296 9.30 -22.63 20.68
N ASP A 297 8.58 -21.59 20.25
CA ASP A 297 8.66 -20.26 20.85
C ASP A 297 7.74 -20.19 22.08
N LYS A 298 8.32 -20.36 23.27
CA LYS A 298 7.57 -20.35 24.54
C LYS A 298 7.03 -18.97 24.91
N LEU A 299 7.48 -17.90 24.26
CA LEU A 299 7.03 -16.54 24.51
C LEU A 299 5.78 -16.21 23.69
N ASP A 300 5.56 -16.89 22.58
CA ASP A 300 4.36 -16.68 21.74
C ASP A 300 3.10 -17.32 22.36
N HIS A 301 1.94 -16.92 21.84
CA HIS A 301 0.68 -17.55 22.17
C HIS A 301 0.72 -19.04 21.76
N PRO A 302 0.46 -20.01 22.68
CA PRO A 302 0.62 -21.44 22.39
C PRO A 302 -0.19 -21.97 21.20
N SER A 303 -1.28 -21.29 20.87
CA SER A 303 -2.16 -21.60 19.73
C SER A 303 -2.04 -20.60 18.58
N GLY A 304 -0.92 -19.85 18.53
CA GLY A 304 -0.61 -18.84 17.51
C GLY A 304 -1.75 -17.85 17.28
N TYR A 305 -2.21 -17.78 16.03
CA TYR A 305 -3.30 -16.94 15.53
C TYR A 305 -4.62 -17.69 15.33
N SER A 306 -4.79 -18.87 15.94
CA SER A 306 -5.96 -19.74 15.67
C SER A 306 -7.32 -19.11 15.99
N GLY A 307 -7.41 -18.11 16.88
CA GLY A 307 -8.66 -17.42 17.18
C GLY A 307 -8.93 -16.16 16.36
N ASP A 308 -7.96 -15.72 15.55
CA ASP A 308 -8.02 -14.46 14.81
C ASP A 308 -8.69 -14.60 13.44
N ALA A 309 -9.32 -13.51 13.01
CA ALA A 309 -9.66 -13.27 11.61
C ALA A 309 -8.50 -12.54 10.95
N ASN A 310 -8.23 -12.83 9.68
CA ASN A 310 -7.07 -12.35 8.96
C ASN A 310 -7.47 -11.81 7.57
N PHE A 311 -6.65 -10.90 7.06
CA PHE A 311 -6.77 -10.38 5.70
C PHE A 311 -5.39 -10.09 5.12
N PHE A 312 -5.27 -10.20 3.80
CA PHE A 312 -4.05 -9.82 3.10
C PHE A 312 -3.92 -8.31 2.92
N LYS A 313 -2.67 -7.84 2.82
CA LYS A 313 -2.32 -6.48 2.39
C LYS A 313 -1.16 -6.53 1.40
N ALA A 314 -1.13 -5.59 0.46
CA ALA A 314 -0.06 -5.48 -0.53
C ALA A 314 0.08 -4.02 -1.01
N GLY A 315 1.32 -3.57 -1.24
CA GLY A 315 1.59 -2.21 -1.69
C GLY A 315 2.90 -1.67 -1.11
N ALA A 316 2.92 -0.39 -0.76
CA ALA A 316 4.04 0.27 -0.10
C ALA A 316 3.62 0.73 1.30
N TYR A 317 3.96 -0.07 2.32
CA TYR A 317 3.84 0.33 3.74
C TYR A 317 5.21 0.75 4.26
N ASP A 318 5.46 2.06 4.26
CA ASP A 318 6.77 2.62 4.58
C ASP A 318 7.08 2.49 6.08
N GLN A 319 8.21 1.87 6.39
CA GLN A 319 8.63 1.61 7.77
C GLN A 319 9.48 2.74 8.34
N CYS A 320 9.87 3.70 7.51
CA CYS A 320 10.67 4.86 7.87
C CYS A 320 9.80 6.00 8.46
N SER A 321 9.19 5.77 9.61
CA SER A 321 8.34 6.77 10.29
C SER A 321 9.15 8.02 10.71
N ILE A 322 8.54 9.21 10.55
CA ILE A 322 9.09 10.49 11.04
C ILE A 322 8.96 10.70 12.55
N LYS A 323 8.19 9.85 13.26
CA LYS A 323 8.03 9.96 14.72
C LYS A 323 9.40 9.83 15.40
N ASP A 324 9.70 10.76 16.31
CA ASP A 324 10.90 10.78 17.15
C ASP A 324 10.52 10.40 18.58
N ASP A 325 10.79 9.15 18.93
CA ASP A 325 10.41 8.53 20.20
C ASP A 325 11.41 7.40 20.52
N PRO A 326 11.68 7.10 21.82
CA PRO A 326 12.69 6.11 22.20
C PRO A 326 12.47 4.69 21.63
N GLY A 327 11.23 4.29 21.36
CA GLY A 327 10.92 2.93 20.89
C GLY A 327 11.69 2.51 19.64
N MET A 328 11.99 1.21 19.51
CA MET A 328 12.75 0.65 18.38
C MET A 328 12.09 0.91 17.02
N TRP A 329 10.77 1.13 17.01
CA TRP A 329 9.96 1.34 15.82
C TRP A 329 10.10 2.74 15.19
N TYR A 330 10.82 3.65 15.85
CA TYR A 330 10.81 5.08 15.52
C TYR A 330 12.19 5.55 15.06
N PRO A 331 12.59 5.28 13.80
CA PRO A 331 13.87 5.72 13.23
C PRO A 331 13.99 7.24 13.05
N ALA A 332 12.90 7.99 13.26
CA ALA A 332 12.82 9.44 13.04
C ALA A 332 13.38 9.80 11.66
N CYS A 333 12.78 9.21 10.63
CA CYS A 333 13.14 9.52 9.24
C CYS A 333 12.79 10.95 8.90
N LEU A 334 13.50 11.50 7.91
CA LEU A 334 13.22 12.85 7.46
C LEU A 334 11.99 12.82 6.54
N GLY A 335 11.29 13.95 6.45
CA GLY A 335 10.11 14.12 5.60
C GLY A 335 9.44 15.44 5.94
N THR A 336 9.14 16.23 4.92
CA THR A 336 8.53 17.56 5.05
C THR A 336 7.00 17.46 5.05
N GLY A 337 6.45 16.45 4.36
CA GLY A 337 5.02 16.33 4.06
C GLY A 337 4.64 17.00 2.74
N ASP A 338 5.60 17.64 2.07
CA ASP A 338 5.47 18.14 0.70
C ASP A 338 6.06 17.11 -0.26
N TRP A 339 5.23 16.56 -1.15
CA TRP A 339 5.61 15.41 -1.97
C TRP A 339 6.78 15.68 -2.91
N GLU A 340 6.78 16.83 -3.59
CA GLU A 340 7.85 17.19 -4.52
C GLU A 340 9.19 17.35 -3.80
N THR A 341 9.17 18.00 -2.63
CA THR A 341 10.36 18.12 -1.77
C THR A 341 10.83 16.76 -1.26
N ASP A 342 9.92 15.92 -0.78
CA ASP A 342 10.25 14.60 -0.21
C ASP A 342 10.78 13.64 -1.28
N LYS A 343 10.22 13.67 -2.50
CA LYS A 343 10.77 12.96 -3.66
C LYS A 343 12.21 13.37 -3.97
N LYS A 344 12.48 14.68 -4.04
CA LYS A 344 13.82 15.21 -4.31
C LYS A 344 14.82 14.82 -3.23
N ASN A 345 14.38 14.78 -1.98
CA ASN A 345 15.20 14.41 -0.84
C ASN A 345 15.42 12.88 -0.70
N GLY A 346 14.56 12.06 -1.31
CA GLY A 346 14.54 10.62 -1.10
C GLY A 346 13.87 10.21 0.21
N ASP A 347 12.86 10.95 0.67
CA ASP A 347 12.10 10.69 1.90
C ASP A 347 10.76 9.99 1.59
N TYR A 348 10.82 8.88 0.85
CA TYR A 348 9.63 8.12 0.45
C TYR A 348 9.95 6.65 0.17
N ALA A 349 8.91 5.83 0.11
CA ALA A 349 8.97 4.48 -0.45
C ALA A 349 8.14 4.39 -1.74
N GLN A 350 8.61 3.60 -2.70
CA GLN A 350 7.88 3.29 -3.93
C GLN A 350 8.09 1.83 -4.35
N VAL A 351 7.00 1.17 -4.73
CA VAL A 351 6.96 -0.22 -5.15
C VAL A 351 6.06 -0.36 -6.38
N THR A 352 6.53 -1.09 -7.39
CA THR A 352 5.77 -1.34 -8.63
C THR A 352 5.44 -2.82 -8.73
N PHE A 353 4.16 -3.13 -8.90
CA PHE A 353 3.65 -4.49 -9.08
C PHE A 353 3.32 -4.73 -10.55
N SER A 354 3.93 -5.75 -11.15
CA SER A 354 3.56 -6.25 -12.48
C SER A 354 2.53 -7.37 -12.41
N ARG A 355 2.34 -7.97 -11.22
CA ARG A 355 1.30 -8.96 -10.96
C ARG A 355 0.82 -8.87 -9.51
N LEU A 356 -0.49 -8.96 -9.32
CA LEU A 356 -1.13 -9.15 -8.02
C LEU A 356 -2.37 -10.04 -8.21
N VAL A 357 -2.43 -11.15 -7.48
CA VAL A 357 -3.56 -12.09 -7.51
C VAL A 357 -3.87 -12.50 -6.07
N THR A 358 -5.16 -12.60 -5.74
CA THR A 358 -5.62 -13.11 -4.44
C THR A 358 -6.77 -14.09 -4.63
N GLY A 359 -6.98 -14.99 -3.67
CA GLY A 359 -8.10 -15.94 -3.71
C GLY A 359 -8.05 -17.01 -2.63
N PRO A 360 -8.78 -18.12 -2.83
CA PRO A 360 -8.76 -19.28 -1.95
C PRO A 360 -7.38 -19.91 -1.82
N ALA A 361 -7.14 -20.56 -0.68
CA ALA A 361 -5.93 -21.35 -0.46
C ALA A 361 -5.77 -22.45 -1.51
N ILE A 362 -4.53 -22.71 -1.93
CA ILE A 362 -4.20 -23.77 -2.87
C ILE A 362 -3.52 -24.90 -2.09
N ALA A 363 -3.83 -26.15 -2.39
CA ALA A 363 -3.11 -27.27 -1.79
C ALA A 363 -1.62 -27.20 -2.19
N PRO A 364 -0.67 -27.20 -1.24
CA PRO A 364 0.75 -27.12 -1.56
C PRO A 364 1.16 -28.32 -2.41
N GLN A 365 1.98 -28.06 -3.44
CA GLN A 365 2.58 -29.14 -4.24
C GLN A 365 3.57 -29.90 -3.35
N LYS A 366 3.45 -31.23 -3.33
CA LYS A 366 4.31 -32.12 -2.53
C LYS A 366 5.72 -32.23 -3.07
#